data_AF-A0A2V9V2L1-F1
#
_entry.id   AF-A0A2V9V2L1-F1
#
_cell.length_a   1.000
_cell.length_b   1.000
_cell.length_c   1.000
_cell.angle_alpha   90.00
_cell.angle_beta   90.00
_cell.angle_gamma   90.00
#
_symmetry.space_group_name_H-M   'P 1'
#
loop_
_entity.id
_entity.type
_entity.pdbx_description
1 polymer ?
#
loop_
_entity_poly.entity_id
_entity_poly.type
_entity_poly.pdbx_seq_one_letter_code
_entity_poly.pdbx_strand_id
1 'polypeptide(L)'
;MVKGSSSPWYGSSPAAFEKESAMQASDFAPLHNASAEAVMTGDQPERRWKKRTLVRLPVWIQLQPSDPHRHMGMVRDMNRKGIFFYSDFGSTPGDQLEFVLRFPAWTNNAPISCEGKVVRVQKAPVGAVYGVAVSLKRFRVLK
;
A
#
# COMPACT_ATOMS: atom_id res chain seq x y z
N MET A 1 -25.75 -68.16 -11.35
CA MET A 1 -25.71 -67.44 -10.05
C MET A 1 -27.14 -66.99 -9.72
N VAL A 2 -27.78 -67.65 -8.74
CA VAL A 2 -28.89 -67.26 -7.80
C VAL A 2 -29.90 -66.17 -8.28
N LYS A 3 -31.17 -66.48 -8.64
CA LYS A 3 -32.42 -66.78 -7.88
C LYS A 3 -33.08 -65.62 -7.09
N GLY A 4 -34.41 -65.47 -7.28
CA GLY A 4 -35.41 -65.03 -6.28
C GLY A 4 -35.95 -63.60 -6.49
N SER A 5 -37.11 -63.38 -7.10
CA SER A 5 -38.50 -63.49 -6.57
C SER A 5 -38.82 -62.58 -5.38
N SER A 6 -39.90 -61.80 -5.53
CA SER A 6 -40.97 -61.53 -4.55
C SER A 6 -41.25 -60.03 -4.37
N SER A 7 -42.38 -59.58 -4.92
CA SER A 7 -43.18 -58.50 -4.32
C SER A 7 -43.58 -58.92 -2.91
N PRO A 8 -43.85 -58.01 -1.95
CA PRO A 8 -45.26 -57.68 -1.71
C PRO A 8 -45.59 -56.35 -0.97
N TRP A 9 -46.88 -56.00 -1.00
CA TRP A 9 -47.67 -55.18 -0.05
C TRP A 9 -47.52 -53.64 0.03
N TYR A 10 -48.61 -53.02 -0.43
CA TYR A 10 -49.39 -51.91 0.12
C TYR A 10 -49.08 -51.42 1.56
N GLY A 11 -48.95 -50.10 1.70
CA GLY A 11 -49.49 -49.33 2.84
C GLY A 11 -48.49 -48.57 3.72
N SER A 12 -48.45 -47.23 3.61
CA SER A 12 -48.82 -46.29 4.70
C SER A 12 -48.23 -44.87 4.52
N SER A 13 -49.13 -43.89 4.48
CA SER A 13 -49.03 -42.51 4.98
C SER A 13 -48.25 -41.41 4.21
N PRO A 14 -48.83 -40.20 4.04
CA PRO A 14 -48.17 -39.04 3.46
C PRO A 14 -47.44 -38.24 4.56
N ALA A 15 -46.13 -38.44 4.68
CA ALA A 15 -45.25 -37.57 5.47
C ALA A 15 -43.85 -37.68 4.86
N ALA A 16 -43.11 -36.62 4.54
CA ALA A 16 -43.26 -35.21 4.80
C ALA A 16 -42.65 -34.48 3.60
N PHE A 17 -43.36 -33.46 3.09
CA PHE A 17 -42.74 -32.42 2.29
C PHE A 17 -41.80 -31.66 3.24
N GLU A 18 -40.51 -32.00 3.14
CA GLU A 18 -39.45 -31.47 3.97
C GLU A 18 -39.41 -29.95 3.75
N LYS A 19 -39.85 -29.22 4.76
CA LYS A 19 -39.91 -27.76 4.73
C LYS A 19 -38.49 -27.26 4.49
N GLU A 20 -38.27 -26.69 3.32
CA GLU A 20 -37.14 -25.82 3.02
C GLU A 20 -37.14 -24.71 4.09
N SER A 21 -36.28 -24.89 5.10
CA SER A 21 -36.21 -24.00 6.25
C SER A 21 -35.72 -22.66 5.72
N ALA A 22 -36.64 -21.69 5.64
CA ALA A 22 -36.34 -20.34 5.26
C ALA A 22 -35.16 -19.84 6.09
N MET A 23 -34.03 -19.57 5.43
CA MET A 23 -32.88 -18.90 6.04
C MET A 23 -33.39 -17.60 6.67
N GLN A 24 -33.29 -17.51 7.99
CA GLN A 24 -33.77 -16.34 8.72
C GLN A 24 -32.78 -15.18 8.51
N ALA A 25 -33.33 -13.99 8.27
CA ALA A 25 -32.57 -12.77 8.04
C ALA A 25 -31.62 -12.38 9.20
N SER A 26 -31.69 -13.08 10.33
CA SER A 26 -30.79 -12.94 11.48
C SER A 26 -29.39 -13.52 11.25
N ASP A 27 -29.19 -14.37 10.25
CA ASP A 27 -27.87 -14.97 9.97
C ASP A 27 -26.92 -14.01 9.25
N PHE A 28 -27.46 -12.91 8.70
CA PHE A 28 -26.68 -11.76 8.24
C PHE A 28 -26.41 -10.80 9.39
N ALA A 29 -25.69 -11.25 10.42
CA ALA A 29 -25.07 -10.30 11.34
C ALA A 29 -24.13 -9.41 10.50
N PRO A 30 -24.31 -8.07 10.48
CA PRO A 30 -23.36 -7.22 9.81
C PRO A 30 -22.03 -7.42 10.55
N LEU A 31 -21.00 -7.86 9.83
CA LEU A 31 -19.64 -7.62 10.27
C LEU A 31 -19.46 -6.10 10.24
N HIS A 32 -19.93 -5.41 11.29
CA HIS A 32 -19.70 -3.99 11.53
C HIS A 32 -18.21 -3.80 11.75
N ASN A 33 -17.48 -3.75 10.65
CA ASN A 33 -16.09 -3.37 10.67
C ASN A 33 -16.09 -1.85 10.77
N ALA A 34 -16.21 -1.32 11.99
CA ALA A 34 -16.15 0.12 12.27
C ALA A 34 -14.92 0.79 11.65
N SER A 35 -13.85 0.01 11.41
CA SER A 35 -12.69 0.46 10.64
C SER A 35 -13.01 0.77 9.19
N ALA A 36 -13.78 -0.07 8.50
CA ALA A 36 -14.20 0.14 7.11
C ALA A 36 -15.15 1.33 6.99
N GLU A 37 -16.12 1.47 7.90
CA GLU A 37 -17.02 2.64 7.92
C GLU A 37 -16.26 3.94 8.17
N ALA A 38 -15.31 3.95 9.11
CA ALA A 38 -14.44 5.10 9.33
C ALA A 38 -13.59 5.43 8.10
N VAL A 39 -13.16 4.42 7.32
CA VAL A 39 -12.48 4.65 6.02
C VAL A 39 -13.41 5.35 5.02
N MET A 40 -14.67 4.92 4.91
CA MET A 40 -15.62 5.45 3.92
C MET A 40 -16.14 6.85 4.28
N THR A 41 -16.37 7.12 5.56
CA THR A 41 -16.86 8.41 6.07
C THR A 41 -15.74 9.43 6.27
N GLY A 42 -14.47 9.01 6.17
CA GLY A 42 -13.31 9.86 6.37
C GLY A 42 -13.00 10.18 7.84
N ASP A 43 -13.69 9.54 8.78
CA ASP A 43 -13.50 9.67 10.23
C ASP A 43 -12.30 8.83 10.74
N GLN A 44 -11.29 8.68 9.89
CA GLN A 44 -10.02 8.10 10.29
C GLN A 44 -9.19 9.18 10.99
N PRO A 45 -8.64 8.92 12.19
CA PRO A 45 -7.72 9.86 12.81
C PRO A 45 -6.56 10.11 11.85
N GLU A 46 -6.30 11.38 11.51
CA GLU A 46 -5.19 11.78 10.64
C GLU A 46 -3.88 11.32 11.28
N ARG A 47 -3.37 10.17 10.82
CA ARG A 47 -2.17 9.56 11.37
C ARG A 47 -0.91 10.35 11.04
N ARG A 48 -0.97 11.32 10.11
CA ARG A 48 0.18 12.13 9.70
C ARG A 48 0.12 13.53 10.31
N TRP A 49 1.14 13.82 11.13
CA TRP A 49 1.35 15.13 11.76
C TRP A 49 1.38 16.34 10.79
N LYS A 50 1.61 16.16 9.48
CA LYS A 50 1.59 17.22 8.46
C LYS A 50 1.08 16.70 7.12
N LYS A 51 0.28 17.51 6.43
CA LYS A 51 -0.10 17.30 5.02
C LYS A 51 1.16 17.12 4.16
N ARG A 52 1.13 16.17 3.23
CA ARG A 52 2.16 16.04 2.19
C ARG A 52 1.55 16.51 0.87
N THR A 53 2.24 17.44 0.21
CA THR A 53 1.85 17.84 -1.13
C THR A 53 2.18 16.67 -2.06
N LEU A 54 1.20 16.21 -2.82
CA LEU A 54 1.42 15.29 -3.94
C LEU A 54 2.10 16.09 -5.04
N VAL A 55 3.39 15.81 -5.24
CA VAL A 55 4.25 16.62 -6.10
C VAL A 55 4.51 15.92 -7.43
N ARG A 56 4.50 14.57 -7.48
CA ARG A 56 4.69 13.77 -8.71
C ARG A 56 5.78 14.35 -9.61
N LEU A 57 6.97 14.61 -9.06
CA LEU A 57 8.09 15.19 -9.80
C LEU A 57 9.14 14.13 -10.11
N PRO A 58 9.55 13.98 -11.38
CA PRO A 58 10.74 13.22 -11.70
C PRO A 58 11.96 13.96 -11.14
N VAL A 59 12.88 13.21 -10.55
CA VAL A 59 14.10 13.73 -9.93
C VAL A 59 15.27 12.81 -10.25
N TRP A 60 16.47 13.38 -10.25
CA TRP A 60 17.68 12.60 -10.13
C TRP A 60 18.09 12.56 -8.67
N ILE A 61 18.37 11.36 -8.17
CA ILE A 61 18.80 11.11 -6.79
C ILE A 61 20.28 10.75 -6.84
N GLN A 62 21.09 11.57 -6.19
CA GLN A 62 22.52 11.35 -6.08
C GLN A 62 22.84 11.01 -4.62
N LEU A 63 23.29 9.78 -4.35
CA LEU A 63 23.48 9.24 -2.99
C LEU A 63 24.76 9.74 -2.30
N GLN A 64 25.78 10.10 -3.06
CA GLN A 64 26.97 10.73 -2.51
C GLN A 64 27.37 11.91 -3.41
N PRO A 65 27.86 13.02 -2.85
CA PRO A 65 28.30 14.16 -3.64
C PRO A 65 29.38 13.81 -4.68
N SER A 66 30.22 12.84 -4.35
CA SER A 66 31.31 12.31 -5.19
C SER A 66 30.89 11.19 -6.13
N ASP A 67 29.67 10.65 -6.00
CA ASP A 67 29.19 9.57 -6.85
C ASP A 67 28.74 10.13 -8.21
N PRO A 68 29.37 9.73 -9.33
CA PRO A 68 28.93 10.13 -10.66
C PRO A 68 27.59 9.48 -11.05
N HIS A 69 27.21 8.36 -10.43
CA HIS A 69 25.94 7.70 -10.70
C HIS A 69 24.78 8.46 -10.08
N ARG A 70 23.79 8.73 -10.93
CA ARG A 70 22.51 9.30 -10.52
C ARG A 70 21.44 8.27 -10.75
N HIS A 71 20.62 8.07 -9.73
CA HIS A 71 19.46 7.22 -9.78
C HIS A 71 18.26 8.00 -10.30
N MET A 72 17.50 7.40 -11.21
CA MET A 72 16.26 8.01 -11.63
C MET A 72 15.22 7.80 -10.53
N GLY A 73 14.46 8.85 -10.20
CA GLY A 73 13.43 8.78 -9.17
C GLY A 73 12.17 9.55 -9.51
N MET A 74 11.07 9.16 -8.87
CA MET A 74 9.79 9.84 -8.96
C MET A 74 9.28 10.16 -7.56
N VAL A 75 9.27 11.44 -7.19
CA VAL A 75 8.79 11.89 -5.89
C VAL A 75 7.27 11.79 -5.86
N ARG A 76 6.74 10.87 -5.04
CA ARG A 76 5.30 10.73 -4.84
C ARG A 76 4.77 11.86 -3.98
N ASP A 77 5.41 12.07 -2.82
CA ASP A 77 4.97 13.03 -1.82
C ASP A 77 6.16 13.54 -0.97
N MET A 78 6.16 14.82 -0.62
CA MET A 78 7.24 15.45 0.15
C MET A 78 6.70 16.52 1.11
N ASN A 79 7.33 16.62 2.28
CA ASN A 79 7.22 17.79 3.16
C ASN A 79 8.54 17.98 3.94
N ARG A 80 8.60 18.98 4.83
CA ARG A 80 9.79 19.26 5.63
C ARG A 80 10.24 18.13 6.58
N LYS A 81 9.35 17.17 6.89
CA LYS A 81 9.64 16.04 7.80
C LYS A 81 9.97 14.75 7.05
N GLY A 82 9.61 14.62 5.78
CA GLY A 82 9.78 13.35 5.08
C GLY A 82 9.45 13.42 3.60
N ILE A 83 9.98 12.43 2.89
CA ILE A 83 9.77 12.24 1.46
C ILE A 83 9.45 10.77 1.17
N PHE A 84 8.62 10.55 0.17
CA PHE A 84 8.43 9.24 -0.45
C PHE A 84 8.69 9.36 -1.94
N PHE A 85 9.57 8.50 -2.47
CA PHE A 85 9.88 8.44 -3.88
C PHE A 85 10.00 7.00 -4.37
N TYR A 86 9.81 6.81 -5.67
CA TYR A 86 10.14 5.58 -6.35
C TYR A 86 11.53 5.71 -7.00
N SER A 87 12.35 4.68 -7.00
CA SER A 87 13.67 4.71 -7.64
C SER A 87 14.16 3.32 -8.05
N ASP A 88 15.18 3.29 -8.91
CA ASP A 88 15.86 2.06 -9.37
C ASP A 88 16.81 1.47 -8.31
N PHE A 89 17.14 2.21 -7.25
CA PHE A 89 17.87 1.69 -6.11
C PHE A 89 16.97 1.38 -4.91
N GLY A 90 17.34 0.33 -4.20
CA GLY A 90 16.79 -0.01 -2.89
C GLY A 90 17.69 0.46 -1.75
N SER A 91 17.13 0.55 -0.56
CA SER A 91 17.86 0.74 0.69
C SER A 91 17.20 -0.13 1.77
N THR A 92 17.74 -0.15 2.97
CA THR A 92 17.19 -0.92 4.10
C THR A 92 16.51 0.04 5.09
N PRO A 93 15.33 -0.30 5.63
CA PRO A 93 14.77 0.45 6.75
C PRO A 93 15.79 0.51 7.90
N GLY A 94 16.10 1.72 8.37
CA GLY A 94 17.18 1.93 9.34
C GLY A 94 18.32 2.76 8.79
N ASP A 95 18.59 2.66 7.48
CA ASP A 95 19.75 3.29 6.85
C ASP A 95 19.71 4.81 6.94
N GLN A 96 20.88 5.41 7.13
CA GLN A 96 21.06 6.84 7.00
C GLN A 96 21.31 7.16 5.53
N LEU A 97 20.48 8.03 4.96
CA LEU A 97 20.55 8.43 3.56
C LEU A 97 20.87 9.91 3.48
N GLU A 98 21.99 10.23 2.85
CA GLU A 98 22.29 11.57 2.35
C GLU A 98 22.07 11.54 0.84
N PHE A 99 21.36 12.53 0.30
CA PHE A 99 21.10 12.56 -1.13
C PHE A 99 20.78 13.97 -1.61
N VAL A 100 21.03 14.22 -2.89
CA VAL A 100 20.61 15.44 -3.58
C VAL A 100 19.45 15.14 -4.51
N LEU A 101 18.36 15.87 -4.35
CA LEU A 101 17.25 15.93 -5.30
C LEU A 101 17.58 16.99 -6.35
N ARG A 102 17.81 16.55 -7.59
CA ARG A 102 17.92 17.46 -8.73
C ARG A 102 16.63 17.42 -9.53
N PHE A 103 16.07 18.58 -9.78
CA PHE A 103 14.86 18.74 -10.57
C PHE A 103 15.18 18.92 -12.06
N PRO A 104 14.23 18.59 -12.96
CA PRO A 104 14.36 18.91 -14.37
C PRO A 104 14.48 20.41 -14.61
N ALA A 105 15.20 20.79 -15.67
CA ALA A 105 15.49 22.19 -16.00
C ALA A 105 14.21 23.05 -16.15
N TRP A 106 13.13 22.50 -16.69
CA TRP A 106 11.86 23.22 -16.89
C TRP A 106 11.14 23.61 -15.58
N THR A 107 11.56 23.08 -14.43
CA THR A 107 10.91 23.38 -13.14
C THR A 107 11.43 24.68 -12.52
N ASN A 108 12.56 25.23 -13.00
CA ASN A 108 13.27 26.36 -12.37
C ASN A 108 13.54 26.17 -10.86
N ASN A 109 13.50 24.92 -10.37
CA ASN A 109 13.74 24.60 -8.97
C ASN A 109 15.22 24.34 -8.74
N ALA A 110 15.77 25.00 -7.71
CA ALA A 110 17.12 24.73 -7.23
C ALA A 110 17.23 23.30 -6.65
N PRO A 111 18.38 22.61 -6.81
CA PRO A 111 18.59 21.31 -6.19
C PRO A 111 18.47 21.38 -4.66
N ILE A 112 18.04 20.28 -4.05
CA ILE A 112 17.88 20.19 -2.59
C ILE A 112 18.76 19.07 -2.06
N SER A 113 19.69 19.40 -1.17
CA SER A 113 20.40 18.41 -0.34
C SER A 113 19.49 17.97 0.79
N CYS A 114 19.44 16.66 1.03
CA CYS A 114 18.61 16.00 2.02
C CYS A 114 19.45 15.02 2.83
N GLU A 115 19.20 14.97 4.13
CA GLU A 115 19.77 13.98 5.03
C GLU A 115 18.64 13.41 5.89
N GLY A 116 18.54 12.08 5.96
CA GLY A 116 17.44 11.44 6.66
C GLY A 116 17.67 9.97 6.94
N LYS A 117 16.69 9.36 7.60
CA LYS A 117 16.67 7.92 7.90
C LYS A 117 15.60 7.24 7.08
N VAL A 118 15.93 6.12 6.45
CA VAL A 118 14.96 5.30 5.74
C VAL A 118 14.04 4.65 6.77
N VAL A 119 12.73 4.89 6.65
CA VAL A 119 11.73 4.39 7.61
C VAL A 119 10.87 3.29 7.01
N ARG A 120 10.82 3.17 5.68
CA ARG A 120 10.05 2.14 4.99
C ARG A 120 10.58 1.96 3.58
N VAL A 121 10.68 0.70 3.16
CA VAL A 121 10.99 0.34 1.78
C VAL A 121 9.92 -0.61 1.27
N GLN A 122 9.29 -0.26 0.17
CA GLN A 122 8.41 -1.14 -0.59
C GLN A 122 9.28 -1.87 -1.60
N LYS A 123 9.46 -3.17 -1.36
CA LYS A 123 10.09 -4.07 -2.32
C LYS A 123 9.21 -4.13 -3.56
N ALA A 124 9.87 -4.17 -4.70
CA ALA A 124 9.22 -4.32 -5.98
C ALA A 124 9.47 -5.74 -6.51
N PRO A 125 8.54 -6.33 -7.29
CA PRO A 125 8.83 -7.50 -8.11
C PRO A 125 10.06 -7.27 -8.99
N VAL A 126 10.66 -8.35 -9.49
CA VAL A 126 11.80 -8.26 -10.41
C VAL A 126 11.44 -7.36 -11.60
N GLY A 127 12.26 -6.34 -11.86
CA GLY A 127 12.06 -5.37 -12.94
C GLY A 127 11.22 -4.13 -12.59
N ALA A 128 10.70 -4.02 -11.36
CA ALA A 128 9.98 -2.84 -10.89
C ALA A 128 10.83 -1.94 -9.97
N VAL A 129 10.41 -0.68 -9.79
CA VAL A 129 11.10 0.33 -8.98
C VAL A 129 10.76 0.22 -7.49
N TYR A 130 11.74 0.43 -6.62
CA TYR A 130 11.56 0.43 -5.17
C TYR A 130 10.83 1.68 -4.71
N GLY A 131 9.93 1.54 -3.74
CA GLY A 131 9.34 2.70 -3.05
C GLY A 131 10.07 3.00 -1.75
N VAL A 132 10.75 4.13 -1.64
CA VAL A 132 11.57 4.48 -0.48
C VAL A 132 10.93 5.64 0.28
N ALA A 133 10.70 5.44 1.58
CA ALA A 133 10.24 6.47 2.51
C ALA A 133 11.38 6.90 3.43
N VAL A 134 11.67 8.19 3.43
CA VAL A 134 12.73 8.77 4.27
C VAL A 134 12.12 9.78 5.23
N SER A 135 12.46 9.65 6.51
CA SER A 135 12.26 10.70 7.50
C SER A 135 13.43 11.68 7.42
N LEU A 136 13.16 12.92 7.01
CA LEU A 136 14.18 13.94 6.85
C LEU A 136 14.61 14.49 8.21
N LYS A 137 15.91 14.51 8.44
CA LYS A 137 16.56 15.20 9.57
C LYS A 137 16.89 16.63 9.18
N ARG A 138 17.48 16.82 8.00
CA ARG A 138 17.92 18.11 7.47
C ARG A 138 17.63 18.20 5.98
N PHE A 139 17.31 19.39 5.50
CA PHE A 139 17.25 19.71 4.07
C PHE A 139 17.78 21.12 3.83
N ARG A 140 18.44 21.34 2.69
CA ARG A 140 18.99 22.64 2.29
C ARG A 140 18.83 22.83 0.79
N VAL A 141 18.41 24.02 0.38
CA VAL A 141 18.43 24.44 -1.02
C VAL A 141 19.87 24.77 -1.42
N LEU A 142 20.37 24.13 -2.46
CA LEU A 142 21.69 24.39 -3.03
C LEU A 142 21.58 25.59 -3.97
N LYS A 143 22.42 26.60 -3.74
CA LYS A 143 22.50 27.81 -4.56
C LYS A 143 23.61 27.68 -5.58
#